data_AF-A0A9J6CYI2-F1
#
_entry.id   AF-A0A9J6CYI2-F1
#
_cell.length_a   1.000
_cell.length_b   1.000
_cell.length_c   1.000
_cell.angle_alpha   90.00
_cell.angle_beta   90.00
_cell.angle_gamma   90.00
#
_symmetry.space_group_name_H-M   'P 1'
#
loop_
_entity.id
_entity.type
_entity.pdbx_description
1 polymer ?
#
loop_
_entity_poly.entity_id
_entity_poly.type
_entity_poly.pdbx_seq_one_letter_code
_entity_poly.pdbx_strand_id
1 'polypeptide(L)'
;MPQEQMRYHCVKTSPLAIPAKEEKQTRRKPLVQEWRHETYEMMWHAMKENMVSSIAEGIERVERGGYAFLMESTSIEYVVRRRCQLKHIGGLLDSKGYGIATPHGSPYRNILSSTLLRLQERGTLRKFKDRWWKVRDPLNECPTKEAGEPRTDAASELGLRTVGGVFVVLLAGLGLACLIAFAELFCKARLGRS
;
A
#
# COMPACT_ATOMS: atom_id res chain seq x y z
N MET A 1 -43.81 -70.29 9.21
CA MET A 1 -43.29 -69.06 8.57
C MET A 1 -42.92 -68.06 9.67
N PRO A 2 -41.64 -67.97 10.04
CA PRO A 2 -41.10 -66.82 10.79
C PRO A 2 -40.19 -65.97 9.90
N GLN A 3 -40.16 -64.68 10.22
CA GLN A 3 -39.31 -63.68 9.58
C GLN A 3 -37.84 -63.88 9.95
N GLU A 4 -36.96 -63.79 8.95
CA GLU A 4 -35.52 -63.69 9.18
C GLU A 4 -34.91 -62.53 8.37
N GLN A 5 -33.93 -61.92 9.00
CA GLN A 5 -33.46 -60.55 8.86
C GLN A 5 -32.48 -60.40 7.71
N MET A 6 -32.66 -59.33 6.92
CA MET A 6 -31.84 -59.02 5.75
C MET A 6 -30.42 -58.60 6.16
N ARG A 7 -29.48 -59.56 6.23
CA ARG A 7 -28.04 -59.29 6.29
C ARG A 7 -27.51 -59.02 4.87
N TYR A 8 -27.10 -57.79 4.60
CA TYR A 8 -26.23 -57.52 3.46
C TYR A 8 -24.78 -57.89 3.82
N HIS A 9 -24.32 -59.02 3.29
CA HIS A 9 -22.89 -59.34 3.19
C HIS A 9 -22.33 -58.65 1.95
N CYS A 10 -21.45 -57.66 2.11
CA CYS A 10 -20.67 -57.12 1.01
C CYS A 10 -19.34 -57.89 0.96
N VAL A 11 -19.18 -58.78 -0.02
CA VAL A 11 -17.94 -59.51 -0.30
C VAL A 11 -17.05 -58.65 -1.21
N LYS A 12 -15.77 -58.55 -0.84
CA LYS A 12 -14.68 -57.86 -1.56
C LYS A 12 -14.67 -58.17 -3.06
N THR A 13 -14.62 -57.11 -3.87
CA THR A 13 -13.93 -57.15 -5.18
C THR A 13 -13.00 -55.94 -5.29
N SER A 14 -11.71 -56.23 -5.39
CA SER A 14 -10.62 -55.42 -5.94
C SER A 14 -9.72 -56.42 -6.67
N PRO A 15 -9.04 -56.09 -7.78
CA PRO A 15 -8.39 -54.79 -7.99
C PRO A 15 -8.39 -54.27 -9.44
N LEU A 16 -8.77 -53.00 -9.65
CA LEU A 16 -8.14 -52.18 -10.67
C LEU A 16 -7.86 -50.80 -10.08
N ALA A 17 -6.90 -50.80 -9.15
CA ALA A 17 -6.36 -49.59 -8.58
C ALA A 17 -5.58 -48.84 -9.67
N ILE A 18 -6.21 -47.81 -10.24
CA ILE A 18 -5.47 -46.71 -10.86
C ILE A 18 -4.57 -46.16 -9.75
N PRO A 19 -3.23 -46.10 -9.92
CA PRO A 19 -2.36 -45.63 -8.87
C PRO A 19 -2.70 -44.17 -8.58
N ALA A 20 -3.28 -43.93 -7.41
CA ALA A 20 -3.25 -42.64 -6.77
C ALA A 20 -1.76 -42.31 -6.58
N LYS A 21 -1.18 -41.57 -7.52
CA LYS A 21 0.12 -40.93 -7.30
C LYS A 21 -0.05 -40.13 -6.03
N GLU A 22 0.79 -40.46 -5.05
CA GLU A 22 0.97 -39.73 -3.80
C GLU A 22 0.59 -38.26 -3.97
N GLU A 23 -0.57 -37.91 -3.43
CA GLU A 23 -0.88 -36.54 -3.10
C GLU A 23 0.12 -36.20 -2.00
N LYS A 24 1.31 -35.74 -2.40
CA LYS A 24 2.23 -35.08 -1.49
C LYS A 24 1.41 -33.94 -0.92
N GLN A 25 0.96 -34.17 0.30
CA GLN A 25 0.47 -33.24 1.27
C GLN A 25 1.48 -32.09 1.36
N THR A 26 1.45 -31.21 0.37
CA THR A 26 1.93 -29.85 0.47
C THR A 26 0.97 -29.23 1.47
N ARG A 27 1.26 -29.46 2.76
CA ARG A 27 0.73 -28.71 3.88
C ARG A 27 0.69 -27.28 3.39
N ARG A 28 -0.52 -26.69 3.29
CA ARG A 28 -0.70 -25.28 3.03
C ARG A 28 -0.04 -24.53 4.19
N LYS A 29 1.26 -24.35 4.10
CA LYS A 29 1.99 -23.50 5.01
C LYS A 29 1.52 -22.09 4.70
N PRO A 30 1.12 -21.30 5.71
CA PRO A 30 0.85 -19.89 5.48
C PRO A 30 2.09 -19.25 4.83
N LEU A 31 1.88 -18.28 3.94
CA LEU A 31 2.89 -17.67 3.07
C LEU A 31 4.18 -17.23 3.81
N VAL A 32 4.10 -17.03 5.13
CA VAL A 32 5.23 -16.60 5.95
C VAL A 32 6.25 -17.71 6.24
N GLN A 33 5.89 -19.00 6.13
CA GLN A 33 6.80 -20.12 6.48
C GLN A 33 7.69 -20.64 5.33
N GLU A 34 7.56 -20.09 4.13
CA GLU A 34 8.46 -20.44 3.02
C GLU A 34 9.77 -19.62 3.06
N TRP A 35 9.74 -18.46 3.72
CA TRP A 35 10.88 -17.58 3.93
C TRP A 35 11.45 -17.79 5.33
N ARG A 36 12.38 -18.73 5.47
CA ARG A 36 13.10 -18.99 6.73
C ARG A 36 14.11 -17.86 6.99
N HIS A 37 13.60 -16.66 7.25
CA HIS A 37 14.34 -15.50 7.75
C HIS A 37 13.80 -15.20 9.14
N GLU A 38 14.68 -15.13 10.13
CA GLU A 38 14.34 -14.92 11.54
C GLU A 38 13.41 -13.71 11.75
N THR A 39 13.60 -12.66 10.94
CA THR A 39 12.75 -11.46 10.90
C THR A 39 11.28 -11.75 10.57
N TYR A 40 10.99 -12.58 9.56
CA TYR A 40 9.62 -12.87 9.15
C TYR A 40 8.87 -13.75 10.14
N GLU A 41 9.59 -14.64 10.84
CA GLU A 41 9.03 -15.43 11.93
C GLU A 41 8.64 -14.52 13.11
N MET A 42 9.50 -13.58 13.51
CA MET A 42 9.15 -12.60 14.56
C MET A 42 7.95 -11.73 14.15
N MET A 43 7.92 -11.25 12.90
CA MET A 43 6.79 -10.49 12.36
C MET A 43 5.50 -11.33 12.37
N TRP A 44 5.58 -12.62 12.00
CA TRP A 44 4.44 -13.53 12.03
C TRP A 44 3.84 -13.67 13.42
N HIS A 45 4.69 -13.87 14.44
CA HIS A 45 4.24 -13.99 15.83
C HIS A 45 3.49 -12.73 16.29
N ALA A 46 4.02 -11.53 15.99
CA ALA A 46 3.36 -10.27 16.32
C ALA A 46 2.05 -10.05 15.54
N MET A 47 2.00 -10.46 14.26
CA MET A 47 0.82 -10.32 13.42
C MET A 47 -0.31 -11.28 13.82
N LYS A 48 0.02 -12.50 14.22
CA LYS A 48 -0.97 -13.56 14.51
C LYS A 48 -2.01 -13.14 15.55
N GLU A 49 -1.61 -12.38 16.55
CA GLU A 49 -2.50 -11.90 17.62
C GLU A 49 -3.31 -10.66 17.21
N ASN A 50 -2.91 -9.96 16.15
CA ASN A 50 -3.48 -8.69 15.71
C ASN A 50 -4.05 -8.74 14.29
N MET A 51 -4.46 -9.93 13.83
CA MET A 51 -5.10 -10.11 12.53
C MET A 51 -6.51 -9.52 12.52
N VAL A 52 -6.85 -8.85 11.41
CA VAL A 52 -8.20 -8.35 11.12
C VAL A 52 -8.95 -9.33 10.24
N SER A 53 -10.28 -9.32 10.34
CA SER A 53 -11.14 -10.25 9.61
C SER A 53 -11.40 -9.81 8.16
N SER A 54 -11.32 -8.51 7.90
CA SER A 54 -11.64 -7.91 6.60
C SER A 54 -10.70 -6.77 6.23
N ILE A 55 -10.61 -6.50 4.92
CA ILE A 55 -9.81 -5.39 4.39
C ILE A 55 -10.35 -4.05 4.89
N ALA A 56 -11.68 -3.88 4.96
CA ALA A 56 -12.29 -2.64 5.42
C ALA A 56 -11.93 -2.31 6.88
N GLU A 57 -12.00 -3.31 7.75
CA GLU A 57 -11.58 -3.20 9.16
C GLU A 57 -10.09 -2.85 9.27
N GLY A 58 -9.25 -3.50 8.46
CA GLY A 58 -7.81 -3.20 8.39
C GLY A 58 -7.53 -1.75 8.01
N ILE A 59 -8.21 -1.24 6.97
CA ILE A 59 -8.07 0.15 6.52
C ILE A 59 -8.48 1.14 7.63
N GLU A 60 -9.63 0.93 8.25
CA GLU A 60 -10.12 1.81 9.32
C GLU A 60 -9.17 1.79 10.53
N ARG A 61 -8.63 0.63 10.89
CA ARG A 61 -7.67 0.50 11.98
C ARG A 61 -6.36 1.25 11.70
N VAL A 62 -5.89 1.27 10.45
CA VAL A 62 -4.72 2.09 10.05
C VAL A 62 -5.05 3.58 10.11
N GLU A 63 -6.24 4.01 9.67
CA GLU A 63 -6.66 5.42 9.74
C GLU A 63 -6.71 5.93 11.19
N ARG A 64 -7.08 5.08 12.15
CA ARG A 64 -7.05 5.40 13.59
C ARG A 64 -5.63 5.55 14.16
N GLY A 65 -4.61 5.08 13.45
CA GLY A 65 -3.20 5.16 13.84
C GLY A 65 -2.73 3.98 14.71
N GLY A 66 -1.41 3.88 14.90
CA GLY A 66 -0.78 2.84 15.74
C GLY A 66 -0.84 1.42 15.17
N TYR A 67 -1.23 1.26 13.91
CA TYR A 67 -1.34 -0.04 13.25
C TYR A 67 -0.80 0.04 11.82
N ALA A 68 -0.05 -0.99 11.42
CA ALA A 68 0.39 -1.18 10.04
C ALA A 68 -0.32 -2.39 9.46
N PHE A 69 -0.88 -2.24 8.25
CA PHE A 69 -1.65 -3.29 7.59
C PHE A 69 -0.94 -3.77 6.33
N LEU A 70 -0.74 -5.08 6.22
CA LEU A 70 -0.17 -5.71 5.03
C LEU A 70 -1.30 -6.15 4.10
N MET A 71 -1.22 -5.70 2.85
CA MET A 71 -2.19 -5.95 1.81
C MET A 71 -1.46 -6.08 0.47
N GLU A 72 -2.12 -6.63 -0.54
CA GLU A 72 -1.56 -6.67 -1.89
C GLU A 72 -1.30 -5.26 -2.44
N SER A 73 -0.18 -5.10 -3.14
CA SER A 73 0.28 -3.84 -3.73
C SER A 73 -0.78 -3.13 -4.58
N THR A 74 -1.54 -3.88 -5.40
CA THR A 74 -2.61 -3.34 -6.26
C THR A 74 -3.76 -2.72 -5.46
N SER A 75 -4.10 -3.35 -4.34
CA SER A 75 -5.15 -2.90 -3.43
C SER A 75 -4.68 -1.70 -2.60
N ILE A 76 -3.42 -1.67 -2.18
CA ILE A 76 -2.81 -0.49 -1.54
C ILE A 76 -2.82 0.70 -2.49
N GLU A 77 -2.36 0.53 -3.74
CA GLU A 77 -2.38 1.57 -4.78
C GLU A 77 -3.79 2.13 -4.98
N TYR A 78 -4.80 1.27 -4.96
CA TYR A 78 -6.21 1.66 -5.12
C TYR A 78 -6.73 2.51 -3.95
N VAL A 79 -6.42 2.10 -2.72
CA VAL A 79 -6.92 2.72 -1.48
C VAL A 79 -6.22 4.05 -1.20
N VAL A 80 -4.88 4.08 -1.28
CA VAL A 80 -4.07 5.29 -1.03
C VAL A 80 -4.47 6.43 -1.98
N ARG A 81 -4.81 6.11 -3.23
CA ARG A 81 -5.27 7.12 -4.21
C ARG A 81 -6.60 7.78 -3.85
N ARG A 82 -7.41 7.12 -3.01
CA ARG A 82 -8.75 7.58 -2.58
C ARG A 82 -8.78 8.09 -1.13
N ARG A 83 -7.84 7.62 -0.30
CA ARG A 83 -7.73 7.94 1.12
C ARG A 83 -6.37 8.61 1.38
N CYS A 84 -6.34 9.92 1.25
CA CYS A 84 -5.08 10.70 1.27
C CYS A 84 -4.34 10.72 2.62
N GLN A 85 -4.99 10.23 3.67
CA GLN A 85 -4.40 10.06 5.00
C GLN A 85 -3.50 8.81 5.05
N LEU A 86 -3.73 7.86 4.15
CA LEU A 86 -2.98 6.62 4.07
C LEU A 86 -1.77 6.77 3.15
N LYS A 87 -0.69 6.09 3.48
CA LYS A 87 0.54 6.08 2.69
C LYS A 87 1.05 4.65 2.56
N HIS A 88 1.54 4.33 1.36
CA HIS A 88 2.33 3.12 1.15
C HIS A 88 3.76 3.38 1.62
N ILE A 89 4.31 2.47 2.43
CA ILE A 89 5.66 2.59 2.98
C ILE A 89 6.46 1.36 2.53
N GLY A 90 7.66 1.60 2.00
CA GLY A 90 8.57 0.55 1.55
C GLY A 90 8.31 0.07 0.11
N GLY A 91 9.02 -0.99 -0.26
CA GLY A 91 8.89 -1.67 -1.56
C GLY A 91 7.96 -2.88 -1.50
N LEU A 92 7.88 -3.60 -2.61
CA LEU A 92 7.13 -4.87 -2.64
C LEU A 92 7.90 -5.94 -1.86
N LEU A 93 7.20 -6.59 -0.92
CA LEU A 93 7.73 -7.77 -0.21
C LEU A 93 7.84 -8.99 -1.11
N ASP A 94 6.99 -9.05 -2.15
CA ASP A 94 6.88 -10.18 -3.06
C ASP A 94 6.33 -9.71 -4.41
N SER A 95 6.62 -10.47 -5.47
CA SER A 95 6.10 -10.26 -6.81
C SER A 95 5.13 -11.38 -7.18
N LYS A 96 3.86 -11.18 -6.84
CA LYS A 96 2.76 -12.09 -7.19
C LYS A 96 1.88 -11.47 -8.27
N GLY A 97 1.29 -12.33 -9.09
CA GLY A 97 0.40 -11.94 -10.19
C GLY A 97 -0.90 -12.72 -10.16
N TYR A 98 -1.97 -12.10 -10.66
CA TYR A 98 -3.26 -12.74 -10.83
C TYR A 98 -3.31 -13.61 -12.09
N GLY A 99 -4.01 -14.73 -12.02
CA GLY A 99 -4.24 -15.62 -13.15
C GLY A 99 -5.69 -16.11 -13.21
N ILE A 100 -6.13 -16.49 -14.41
CA ILE A 100 -7.44 -17.10 -14.61
C ILE A 100 -7.29 -18.61 -14.47
N ALA A 101 -7.95 -19.20 -13.48
CA ALA A 101 -7.91 -20.63 -13.23
C ALA A 101 -9.01 -21.36 -14.02
N THR A 102 -8.64 -22.46 -14.67
CA THR A 102 -9.59 -23.39 -15.31
C THR A 102 -9.42 -24.79 -14.74
N PRO A 103 -10.48 -25.63 -14.71
CA PRO A 103 -10.35 -27.04 -14.33
C PRO A 103 -9.27 -27.75 -15.14
N HIS A 104 -8.63 -28.75 -14.52
CA HIS A 104 -7.62 -29.56 -15.19
C HIS A 104 -8.21 -30.24 -16.43
N GLY A 105 -7.49 -30.20 -17.56
CA GLY A 105 -7.97 -30.75 -18.84
C GLY A 105 -8.98 -29.87 -19.59
N SER A 106 -9.27 -28.66 -19.11
CA SER A 106 -10.19 -27.74 -19.82
C SER A 106 -9.66 -27.38 -21.22
N PRO A 107 -10.48 -27.50 -22.28
CA PRO A 107 -10.09 -27.13 -23.64
C PRO A 107 -9.84 -25.62 -23.79
N TYR A 108 -10.38 -24.81 -22.87
CA TYR A 108 -10.29 -23.35 -22.92
C TYR A 108 -8.95 -22.79 -22.43
N ARG A 109 -8.12 -23.60 -21.76
CA ARG A 109 -6.86 -23.13 -21.16
C ARG A 109 -5.96 -22.44 -22.18
N ASN A 110 -5.76 -23.06 -23.34
CA ASN A 110 -4.87 -22.53 -24.38
C ASN A 110 -5.46 -21.30 -25.07
N ILE A 111 -6.78 -21.28 -25.27
CA ILE A 111 -7.50 -20.17 -25.90
C ILE A 111 -7.45 -18.92 -24.99
N LEU A 112 -7.68 -19.10 -23.69
CA LEU A 112 -7.61 -18.01 -22.71
C LEU A 112 -6.20 -17.45 -22.59
N SER A 113 -5.19 -18.32 -22.47
CA SER A 113 -3.79 -17.87 -22.38
C SER A 113 -3.35 -17.09 -23.63
N SER A 114 -3.65 -17.60 -24.83
CA SER A 114 -3.27 -16.91 -26.08
C SER A 114 -4.01 -15.58 -26.27
N THR A 115 -5.28 -15.51 -25.89
CA THR A 115 -6.07 -14.27 -25.95
C THR A 115 -5.56 -13.25 -24.94
N LEU A 116 -5.21 -13.68 -23.73
CA LEU A 116 -4.64 -12.81 -22.69
C LEU A 116 -3.31 -12.19 -23.14
N LEU A 117 -2.43 -12.98 -23.74
CA LEU A 117 -1.16 -12.50 -24.31
C LEU A 117 -1.41 -11.43 -25.38
N ARG A 118 -2.35 -11.67 -26.32
CA ARG A 118 -2.73 -10.68 -27.33
C ARG A 118 -3.29 -9.38 -26.72
N LEU A 119 -4.06 -9.46 -25.64
CA LEU A 119 -4.59 -8.29 -24.94
C LEU A 119 -3.49 -7.50 -24.22
N GLN A 120 -2.49 -8.20 -23.68
CA GLN A 120 -1.31 -7.60 -23.05
C GLN A 120 -0.41 -6.90 -24.07
N GLU A 121 -0.09 -7.56 -25.19
CA GLU A 121 0.69 -7.00 -26.31
C GLU A 121 0.03 -5.74 -26.89
N ARG A 122 -1.29 -5.74 -27.03
CA ARG A 122 -2.07 -4.57 -27.47
C ARG A 122 -2.18 -3.46 -26.43
N GLY A 123 -1.68 -3.66 -25.21
CA GLY A 123 -1.80 -2.71 -24.10
C GLY A 123 -3.24 -2.49 -23.61
N THR A 124 -4.19 -3.37 -23.96
CA THR A 124 -5.61 -3.19 -23.61
C THR A 124 -5.81 -3.36 -22.11
N LEU A 125 -5.07 -4.27 -21.48
CA LEU A 125 -5.07 -4.45 -20.02
C LEU A 125 -4.62 -3.18 -19.29
N ARG A 126 -3.65 -2.44 -19.85
CA ARG A 126 -3.20 -1.17 -19.26
C ARG A 126 -4.31 -0.12 -19.31
N LYS A 127 -5.02 -0.02 -20.45
CA LYS A 127 -6.18 0.87 -20.59
C LYS A 127 -7.27 0.55 -19.58
N PHE A 128 -7.53 -0.74 -19.31
CA PHE A 128 -8.45 -1.14 -18.26
C PHE A 128 -7.96 -0.74 -16.88
N LYS A 129 -6.69 -1.02 -16.53
CA LYS A 129 -6.11 -0.58 -15.25
C LYS A 129 -6.30 0.93 -15.07
N ASP A 130 -5.89 1.72 -16.06
CA ASP A 130 -5.99 3.19 -15.96
C ASP A 130 -7.45 3.65 -15.81
N ARG A 131 -8.41 3.01 -16.50
CA ARG A 131 -9.83 3.33 -16.38
C ARG A 131 -10.40 3.01 -14.99
N TRP A 132 -10.00 1.90 -14.38
CA TRP A 132 -10.55 1.42 -13.11
C TRP A 132 -9.82 1.96 -11.88
N TRP A 133 -8.51 2.23 -11.98
CA TRP A 133 -7.71 2.73 -10.86
C TRP A 133 -7.69 4.25 -10.74
N LYS A 134 -7.82 5.01 -11.83
CA LYS A 134 -7.90 6.48 -11.76
C LYS A 134 -9.15 6.91 -11.01
N VAL A 135 -9.02 7.96 -10.19
CA VAL A 135 -10.16 8.61 -9.56
C VAL A 135 -10.93 9.35 -10.66
N ARG A 136 -12.25 9.17 -10.72
CA ARG A 136 -13.09 9.77 -11.78
C ARG A 136 -13.15 11.29 -11.64
N ASP A 137 -13.10 11.79 -10.40
CA ASP A 137 -13.16 13.20 -10.08
C ASP A 137 -11.76 13.71 -9.67
N PRO A 138 -11.16 14.64 -10.42
CA PRO A 138 -9.84 15.19 -10.10
C PRO A 138 -9.83 16.00 -8.79
N LEU A 139 -10.98 16.46 -8.29
CA LEU A 139 -11.09 17.08 -6.95
C LEU A 139 -10.91 16.07 -5.80
N ASN A 140 -11.20 14.79 -6.06
CA ASN A 140 -11.06 13.71 -5.07
C ASN A 140 -9.74 12.95 -5.23
N GLU A 141 -8.91 13.32 -6.20
CA GLU A 141 -7.57 12.79 -6.31
C GLU A 141 -6.70 13.44 -5.24
N CYS A 142 -6.01 12.61 -4.46
CA CYS A 142 -5.12 13.11 -3.44
C CYS A 142 -4.10 14.04 -4.07
N PRO A 143 -3.96 15.29 -3.56
CA PRO A 143 -2.91 16.17 -4.05
C PRO A 143 -1.60 15.40 -3.89
N THR A 144 -0.80 15.37 -4.95
CA THR A 144 0.48 14.66 -5.02
C THR A 144 1.45 15.27 -4.00
N LYS A 145 1.22 15.02 -2.72
CA LYS A 145 2.21 15.16 -1.68
C LYS A 145 3.06 13.92 -1.85
N GLU A 146 4.15 14.06 -2.60
CA GLU A 146 5.08 12.97 -2.87
C GLU A 146 5.31 12.15 -1.60
N ALA A 147 4.72 10.96 -1.58
CA ALA A 147 4.79 10.01 -0.50
C ALA A 147 5.60 8.84 -1.03
N GLY A 148 6.91 8.83 -0.71
CA GLY A 148 7.76 7.71 -1.08
C GLY A 148 9.27 7.96 -1.10
N GLU A 149 9.75 9.18 -0.88
CA GLU A 149 11.20 9.43 -0.90
C GLU A 149 11.68 10.10 0.39
N PRO A 150 12.80 9.65 0.99
CA PRO A 150 13.53 10.46 1.94
C PRO A 150 14.23 11.57 1.14
N ARG A 151 13.47 12.59 0.75
CA ARG A 151 13.98 13.80 0.11
C ARG A 151 13.85 14.90 1.15
N THR A 152 14.93 15.36 1.80
CA THR A 152 15.82 16.39 1.23
C THR A 152 15.11 17.12 0.08
N ASP A 153 14.45 18.22 0.42
CA ASP A 153 14.23 19.33 -0.49
C ASP A 153 13.57 18.98 -1.83
N ALA A 154 12.29 18.60 -1.81
CA ALA A 154 11.44 18.75 -2.99
C ALA A 154 10.47 19.92 -2.74
N ALA A 155 10.78 21.03 -3.42
CA ALA A 155 10.14 22.33 -3.38
C ALA A 155 8.61 22.29 -3.22
N SER A 156 8.13 22.45 -1.99
CA SER A 156 6.92 23.23 -1.79
C SER A 156 7.23 24.61 -2.36
N GLU A 157 6.42 25.05 -3.33
CA GLU A 157 6.42 26.40 -3.87
C GLU A 157 6.76 27.39 -2.74
N LEU A 158 7.82 28.19 -2.89
CA LEU A 158 8.43 29.01 -1.83
C LEU A 158 7.43 30.06 -1.33
N GLY A 159 6.46 29.63 -0.53
CA GLY A 159 5.52 30.49 0.15
C GLY A 159 6.26 31.31 1.19
N LEU A 160 5.73 32.50 1.46
CA LEU A 160 6.20 33.51 2.43
C LEU A 160 6.72 32.97 3.78
N ARG A 161 6.39 31.73 4.17
CA ARG A 161 6.97 31.04 5.34
C ARG A 161 8.46 30.76 5.22
N THR A 162 8.97 30.44 4.03
CA THR A 162 10.41 30.14 3.84
C THR A 162 11.23 31.43 3.66
N VAL A 163 10.66 32.45 3.01
CA VAL A 163 11.30 33.76 2.78
C VAL A 163 11.03 34.75 3.93
N GLY A 164 10.15 34.40 4.88
CA GLY A 164 9.78 35.23 6.01
C GLY A 164 10.96 35.63 6.89
N GLY A 165 11.99 34.78 7.00
CA GLY A 165 13.22 35.10 7.71
C GLY A 165 13.95 36.32 7.13
N VAL A 166 14.01 36.45 5.79
CA VAL A 166 14.67 37.59 5.13
C VAL A 166 13.91 38.90 5.38
N PHE A 167 12.58 38.87 5.33
CA PHE A 167 11.77 40.06 5.62
C PHE A 167 11.91 40.53 7.08
N VAL A 168 11.98 39.60 8.03
CA VAL A 168 12.17 39.94 9.45
C VAL A 168 13.53 40.61 9.69
N VAL A 169 14.61 40.08 9.09
CA VAL A 169 15.95 40.67 9.22
C VAL A 169 16.00 42.07 8.60
N LEU A 170 15.38 42.28 7.44
CA LEU A 170 15.30 43.59 6.79
C LEU A 170 14.55 44.63 7.62
N LEU A 171 13.38 44.27 8.18
CA LEU A 171 12.60 45.17 9.04
C LEU A 171 13.32 45.50 10.35
N ALA A 172 13.97 44.50 10.96
CA ALA A 172 14.76 44.72 12.17
C ALA A 172 15.97 45.65 11.91
N GLY A 173 16.67 45.45 10.79
CA GLY A 173 17.78 46.32 10.38
C GLY A 173 17.33 47.76 10.13
N LEU A 174 16.20 47.95 9.44
CA LEU A 174 15.62 49.28 9.20
C LEU A 174 15.21 49.96 10.52
N GLY A 175 14.57 49.22 11.44
CA GLY A 175 14.17 49.75 12.74
C GLY A 175 15.37 50.21 13.59
N LEU A 176 16.45 49.41 13.63
CA LEU A 176 17.66 49.76 14.37
C LEU A 176 18.36 51.00 13.78
N ALA A 177 18.45 51.08 12.44
CA ALA A 177 19.02 52.23 11.76
C ALA A 177 18.24 53.52 12.06
N CYS A 178 16.91 53.46 12.02
CA CYS A 178 16.05 54.59 12.38
C CYS A 178 16.27 55.01 13.85
N LEU A 179 16.34 54.07 14.80
CA LEU A 179 16.58 54.38 16.21
C LEU A 179 17.91 55.10 16.43
N ILE A 180 18.98 54.65 15.79
CA ILE A 180 20.32 55.27 15.88
C ILE A 180 20.27 56.70 15.32
N ALA A 181 19.64 56.89 14.15
CA ALA A 181 19.50 58.21 13.54
C ALA A 181 18.70 59.19 14.43
N PHE A 182 17.60 58.74 15.03
CA PHE A 182 16.83 59.55 15.98
C PHE A 182 17.62 59.90 17.24
N ALA A 183 18.38 58.95 17.79
CA ALA A 183 19.22 59.18 18.96
C ALA A 183 20.32 60.22 18.68
N GLU A 184 20.99 60.15 17.52
CA GLU A 184 21.98 61.16 17.11
C GLU A 184 21.36 62.54 16.93
N LEU A 185 20.20 62.62 16.28
CA LEU A 185 19.48 63.89 16.08
C LEU A 185 19.08 64.51 17.43
N PHE A 186 18.59 63.70 18.39
CA PHE A 186 18.24 64.17 19.71
C PHE A 186 19.46 64.64 20.52
N CYS A 187 20.57 63.89 20.46
CA CYS A 187 21.81 64.26 21.13
C CYS A 187 22.40 65.56 20.55
N LYS A 188 22.45 65.71 19.22
CA LYS A 188 22.91 66.95 18.56
C LYS A 188 21.96 68.12 18.82
N ALA A 189 20.64 67.91 18.81
CA ALA A 189 19.67 68.95 19.11
C ALA A 189 19.71 69.41 20.58
N ARG A 190 20.09 68.54 21.52
CA ARG A 190 20.32 68.93 22.93
C ARG A 190 21.67 69.61 23.16
N LEU A 191 22.74 69.20 22.47
CA LEU A 191 24.06 69.83 22.62
C LEU A 191 24.20 71.17 21.88
N GLY A 192 23.40 71.41 20.82
CA GLY A 192 23.43 72.66 20.04
C GLY A 192 22.63 73.83 20.64
N ARG A 193 22.13 73.71 21.87
CA ARG A 193 21.36 74.76 22.58
C ARG A 193 21.99 75.14 23.93
N SER A 194 23.32 75.14 24.03
CA SER A 194 24.07 75.74 25.13
C SER A 194 25.20 76.62 24.62
#